data_AF-A0A972UYR7-F1
#
_entry.id   AF-A0A972UYR7-F1
#
_cell.length_a   1.000
_cell.length_b   1.000
_cell.length_c   1.000
_cell.angle_alpha   90.00
_cell.angle_beta   90.00
_cell.angle_gamma   90.00
#
_symmetry.space_group_name_H-M   'P 1'
#
loop_
_entity.id
_entity.type
_entity.pdbx_description
1 polymer ?
#
loop_
_entity_poly.entity_id
_entity_poly.type
_entity_poly.pdbx_seq_one_letter_code
_entity_poly.pdbx_strand_id
1 'polypeptide(L)' 'MFPNPVKENKFTVSAKKSIKLIRMHNIMGQKTEFELQKKNRNNFNVIFKEKKKGIYLVTVLFDDNSKEVRRIVVN' A
#
# COMPACT_ATOMS: atom_id res chain seq x y z
N MET A 1 5.81 8.21 0.86
CA MET A 1 7.01 7.35 0.86
C MET A 1 6.55 5.91 1.00
N PHE A 2 7.11 5.01 0.19
CA PHE A 2 6.90 3.57 0.25
C PHE A 2 8.29 2.93 0.42
N PRO A 3 8.50 1.99 1.34
CA PRO A 3 9.73 1.22 1.36
C PRO A 3 9.77 0.28 0.15
N ASN A 4 10.91 0.21 -0.52
CA ASN A 4 11.17 -0.75 -1.59
C ASN A 4 12.64 -1.23 -1.51
N PRO A 5 12.91 -2.53 -1.25
CA PRO A 5 11.95 -3.59 -0.98
C PRO A 5 11.32 -3.49 0.42
N VAL A 6 10.12 -4.05 0.56
CA VAL A 6 9.45 -4.27 1.85
C VAL A 6 10.02 -5.53 2.48
N LYS A 7 10.72 -5.38 3.62
CA LYS A 7 11.40 -6.49 4.32
C LYS A 7 10.52 -7.22 5.34
N GLU A 8 9.55 -6.53 5.90
CA GLU A 8 8.61 -7.06 6.90
C GLU A 8 7.23 -7.28 6.29
N ASN A 9 6.29 -7.90 7.01
CA ASN A 9 4.90 -7.99 6.55
C ASN A 9 4.14 -6.66 6.70
N LYS A 10 4.85 -5.54 6.81
CA LYS A 10 4.25 -4.22 6.94
C LYS A 10 5.06 -3.16 6.22
N PHE A 11 4.37 -2.14 5.77
CA PHE A 11 4.98 -0.92 5.26
C PHE A 11 4.10 0.28 5.57
N THR A 12 4.70 1.46 5.52
CA THR A 12 4.00 2.71 5.70
C THR A 12 3.75 3.38 4.35
N VAL A 13 2.54 3.89 4.17
CA VAL A 13 2.14 4.77 3.07
C VAL A 13 1.96 6.17 3.64
N SER A 14 2.88 7.07 3.29
CA SER A 14 2.79 8.49 3.67
C SER A 14 2.66 9.38 2.44
N ALA A 15 1.77 10.37 2.48
CA ALA A 15 1.54 11.30 1.38
C ALA A 15 1.36 12.74 1.86
N LYS A 16 1.69 13.71 0.99
CA LYS A 16 1.41 15.13 1.25
C LYS A 16 -0.09 15.45 1.22
N LYS A 17 -0.90 14.60 0.58
CA LYS A 17 -2.35 14.72 0.44
C LYS A 17 -3.09 13.73 1.34
N SER A 18 -4.32 14.06 1.70
CA SER A 18 -5.23 13.17 2.42
C SER A 18 -5.57 11.95 1.56
N ILE A 19 -5.38 10.76 2.13
CA ILE A 19 -5.59 9.47 1.48
C ILE A 19 -7.03 9.03 1.73
N LYS A 20 -7.75 8.78 0.64
CA LYS A 20 -9.12 8.26 0.62
C LYS A 20 -9.15 6.75 0.68
N LEU A 21 -8.29 6.09 -0.11
CA LEU A 21 -8.26 4.63 -0.24
C LEU A 21 -6.89 4.13 -0.65
N ILE A 22 -6.49 2.99 -0.08
CA ILE A 22 -5.33 2.21 -0.51
C ILE A 22 -5.86 0.88 -1.06
N ARG A 23 -5.42 0.51 -2.27
CA ARG A 23 -5.69 -0.80 -2.88
C ARG A 23 -4.38 -1.46 -3.25
N MET A 24 -4.32 -2.78 -3.08
CA MET A 24 -3.15 -3.56 -3.43
C MET A 24 -3.55 -4.80 -4.20
N HIS A 25 -2.82 -5.08 -5.27
CA HIS A 25 -2.95 -6.30 -6.04
C HIS A 25 -1.57 -6.88 -6.35
N ASN A 26 -1.49 -8.20 -6.46
CA ASN A 26 -0.31 -8.86 -6.98
C ASN A 26 -0.18 -8.62 -8.50
N ILE A 27 0.93 -9.07 -9.09
CA ILE A 27 1.16 -8.89 -10.54
C ILE A 27 0.14 -9.61 -11.43
N MET A 28 -0.60 -10.58 -10.88
CA MET A 28 -1.69 -11.28 -11.57
C MET A 28 -3.03 -10.52 -11.46
N GLY A 29 -3.04 -9.33 -10.86
CA GLY A 29 -4.24 -8.52 -10.68
C GLY A 29 -5.15 -8.95 -9.53
N GLN A 30 -4.77 -9.99 -8.77
CA GLN A 30 -5.57 -10.47 -7.65
C GLN A 30 -5.46 -9.49 -6.48
N LYS A 31 -6.60 -9.11 -5.91
CA LYS A 31 -6.64 -8.28 -4.69
C LYS A 31 -5.95 -9.03 -3.56
N THR A 32 -5.03 -8.36 -2.89
CA THR A 32 -4.33 -8.92 -1.74
C THR A 32 -5.10 -8.57 -0.47
N GLU A 33 -5.17 -9.49 0.48
CA GLU A 33 -5.69 -9.18 1.81
C GLU A 33 -4.65 -8.43 2.65
N PHE A 34 -5.05 -7.30 3.22
CA PHE A 34 -4.24 -6.50 4.12
C PHE A 34 -5.12 -5.82 5.16
N GLU A 35 -4.49 -5.44 6.27
CA GLU A 35 -5.06 -4.55 7.27
C GLU A 35 -4.51 -3.14 7.08
N LEU A 36 -5.39 -2.14 7.24
CA LEU A 36 -5.00 -0.73 7.27
C LEU A 36 -5.12 -0.20 8.69
N GLN A 37 -3.98 0.21 9.25
CA GLN A 37 -3.95 0.97 10.50
C GLN A 37 -3.74 2.45 10.16
N LYS A 38 -4.82 3.22 10.31
CA LYS A 38 -4.80 4.66 10.08
C LYS A 38 -4.12 5.35 11.26
N LYS A 39 -2.97 5.98 11.03
CA LYS A 39 -2.37 6.90 12.01
C LYS A 39 -2.99 8.28 11.91
N ASN A 40 -3.12 8.79 10.68
CA ASN A 40 -3.86 10.02 10.36
C ASN A 40 -4.31 9.98 8.90
N ARG A 41 -4.90 11.08 8.39
CA ARG A 41 -5.37 11.16 7.01
C ARG A 41 -4.27 11.07 5.93
N ASN A 42 -3.01 11.29 6.30
CA ASN A 42 -1.87 11.34 5.39
C ASN A 42 -0.92 10.16 5.56
N ASN A 43 -1.15 9.30 6.56
CA ASN A 43 -0.21 8.27 6.99
C ASN A 43 -0.94 7.01 7.46
N PHE A 44 -0.69 5.91 6.76
CA PHE A 44 -1.30 4.61 7.00
C PHE A 44 -0.21 3.53 7.08
N ASN A 45 -0.35 2.63 8.05
CA ASN A 45 0.39 1.37 8.04
C ASN A 45 -0.44 0.33 7.31
N VAL A 46 0.18 -0.34 6.34
CA VAL A 46 -0.37 -1.48 5.61
C VAL A 46 0.30 -2.73 6.16
N ILE A 47 -0.48 -3.69 6.63
CA ILE A 47 0.01 -4.96 7.17
C ILE A 47 -0.56 -6.09 6.30
N PHE A 48 0.30 -6.91 5.71
CA PHE A 48 -0.10 -8.08 4.94
C PHE A 48 -0.61 -9.17 5.90
N LYS A 49 -1.81 -9.71 5.66
CA LYS A 49 -2.34 -10.82 6.46
C LYS A 49 -1.59 -12.13 6.20
N GLU A 50 -1.25 -12.38 4.95
CA GLU A 50 -0.44 -13.53 4.54
C GLU A 50 0.82 -13.07 3.83
N LYS A 51 1.96 -13.63 4.23
CA LYS A 51 3.24 -13.33 3.61
C LYS A 51 3.36 -14.08 2.28
N LYS A 52 3.04 -13.41 1.17
CA LYS A 52 3.39 -13.88 -0.17
C LYS A 52 4.49 -12.98 -0.73
N LYS A 53 5.70 -13.54 -0.87
CA LYS A 53 6.80 -12.86 -1.54
C LYS A 53 6.40 -12.58 -2.99
N GLY A 54 6.83 -11.44 -3.52
CA GLY A 54 6.55 -11.09 -4.91
C GLY A 54 6.39 -9.61 -5.15
N ILE A 55 5.87 -9.31 -6.34
CA ILE A 55 5.66 -7.95 -6.82
C ILE A 55 4.21 -7.57 -6.64
N TYR A 56 3.99 -6.39 -6.07
CA TYR A 56 2.67 -5.82 -5.85
C TYR A 56 2.57 -4.42 -6.44
N LEU A 57 1.36 -4.07 -6.85
CA LEU A 57 0.98 -2.73 -7.25
C LEU A 57 0.10 -2.14 -6.15
N VAL A 58 0.57 -1.04 -5.57
CA VAL A 58 -0.15 -0.26 -4.57
C VAL A 58 -0.72 0.97 -5.23
N THR A 59 -2.04 1.09 -5.21
CA THR A 59 -2.78 2.24 -5.70
C THR A 59 -3.28 3.05 -4.51
N VAL A 60 -2.94 4.33 -4.47
CA VAL A 60 -3.42 5.30 -3.49
C VAL A 60 -4.35 6.27 -4.19
N LEU A 61 -5.60 6.33 -3.75
CA LEU A 61 -6.57 7.33 -4.14
C LEU A 61 -6.61 8.42 -3.07
N PHE A 62 -6.50 9.67 -3.49
CA PHE A 62 -6.57 10.83 -2.60
C PHE A 62 -7.98 11.42 -2.56
N ASP A 63 -8.26 12.26 -1.56
CA ASP A 63 -9.57 12.92 -1.41
C ASP A 63 -9.91 13.86 -2.58
N ASP A 64 -8.89 14.42 -3.25
CA ASP A 64 -9.04 15.22 -4.47
C ASP A 64 -9.27 14.38 -5.74
N ASN A 65 -9.52 13.08 -5.58
CA ASN A 65 -9.69 12.07 -6.63
C ASN A 65 -8.44 11.83 -7.52
N SER A 66 -7.30 12.46 -7.23
CA SER A 66 -6.04 12.08 -7.87
C SER A 66 -5.58 10.70 -7.39
N LYS A 67 -4.81 10.00 -8.24
CA LYS A 67 -4.29 8.65 -7.94
C LYS A 67 -2.78 8.59 -8.11
N GLU A 68 -2.12 7.87 -7.20
CA GLU A 68 -0.74 7.41 -7.38
C GLU A 68 -0.71 5.88 -7.41
N VAL A 69 0.11 5.33 -8.31
CA VAL A 69 0.33 3.89 -8.42
C VAL A 69 1.83 3.62 -8.28
N ARG A 70 2.19 2.70 -7.38
CA ARG A 70 3.58 2.36 -7.09
C ARG A 70 3.76 0.85 -7.09
N ARG A 71 4.79 0.38 -7.78
CA ARG A 71 5.24 -1.01 -7.69
C ARG A 71 6.12 -1.17 -6.45
N ILE A 72 5.88 -2.23 -5.67
CA ILE A 72 6.72 -2.63 -4.53
C ILE A 72 7.10 -4.10 -4.66
N VAL A 73 8.26 -4.44 -4.10
CA VAL A 73 8.72 -5.82 -3.96
C VAL A 73 8.64 -6.21 -2.49
N VAL A 74 8.01 -7.35 -2.19
CA VAL A 74 7.91 -7.93 -0.85
C VAL A 74 8.77 -9.19 -0.78
N ASN A 75 9.71 -9.23 0.17
CA ASN A 75 10.74 -10.28 0.30
C ASN A 75 10.53 -11.25 1.48
#